data_AF-A0AAV5RWC3-F1
#
_entry.id   AF-A0AAV5RWC3-F1
#
_cell.length_a   1.000
_cell.length_b   1.000
_cell.length_c   1.000
_cell.angle_alpha   90.00
_cell.angle_beta   90.00
_cell.angle_gamma   90.00
#
_symmetry.space_group_name_H-M   'P 1'
#
loop_
_entity.id
_entity.type
_entity.pdbx_description
1 polymer ?
#
loop_
_entity_poly.entity_id
_entity_poly.type
_entity_poly.pdbx_seq_one_letter_code
_entity_poly.pdbx_strand_id
1 'polypeptide(L)'
;MGASCKDQKKAVAICLQRSPCVMIQRNSPQKCIDDPNLSKDLPELCIAQMKAFLDCKRGMVDMTKRMRGNAPLSTGKYDEQYENLCKGKFDPREEMHKLDVLNSQQKD
;
A
#
# COMPACT_ATOMS: atom_id res chain seq x y z
N MET A 1 -17.90 -9.26 12.70
CA MET A 1 -16.96 -8.33 12.05
C MET A 1 -16.86 -8.71 10.58
N GLY A 2 -17.31 -7.84 9.68
CA GLY A 2 -17.27 -8.10 8.23
C GLY A 2 -15.88 -7.90 7.65
N ALA A 3 -15.56 -8.63 6.59
CA ALA A 3 -14.35 -8.43 5.80
C ALA A 3 -14.21 -6.96 5.39
N SER A 4 -13.03 -6.36 5.61
CA SER A 4 -12.79 -4.95 5.29
C SER A 4 -11.38 -4.75 4.75
N CYS A 5 -11.29 -4.22 3.52
CA CYS A 5 -10.00 -3.95 2.85
C CYS A 5 -9.27 -2.69 3.36
N LYS A 6 -9.64 -2.18 4.54
CA LYS A 6 -9.09 -0.93 5.07
C LYS A 6 -7.58 -1.04 5.32
N ASP A 7 -7.13 -2.14 5.89
CA ASP A 7 -5.71 -2.36 6.20
C ASP A 7 -4.88 -2.46 4.92
N GLN A 8 -5.36 -3.21 3.91
CA GLN A 8 -4.69 -3.30 2.61
C GLN A 8 -4.63 -1.95 1.92
N LYS A 9 -5.73 -1.17 1.98
CA LYS A 9 -5.76 0.18 1.41
C LYS A 9 -4.71 1.09 2.08
N LYS A 10 -4.61 1.05 3.40
CA LYS A 10 -3.63 1.84 4.17
C LYS A 10 -2.21 1.37 3.88
N ALA A 11 -1.96 0.07 3.77
CA ALA A 11 -0.66 -0.48 3.41
C ALA A 11 -0.19 0.02 2.03
N VAL A 12 -1.08 0.04 1.03
CA VAL A 12 -0.78 0.61 -0.30
C VAL A 12 -0.47 2.10 -0.18
N ALA A 13 -1.30 2.87 0.53
CA ALA A 13 -1.10 4.31 0.69
C ALA A 13 0.23 4.65 1.37
N ILE A 14 0.60 3.93 2.43
CA ILE A 14 1.88 4.09 3.13
C ILE A 14 3.04 3.79 2.17
N CYS A 15 2.97 2.68 1.42
CA CYS A 15 4.02 2.31 0.46
C CYS A 15 4.23 3.39 -0.61
N LEU A 16 3.14 3.88 -1.20
CA LEU A 16 3.21 4.93 -2.22
C LEU A 16 3.74 6.24 -1.66
N GLN A 17 3.38 6.61 -0.44
CA GLN A 17 3.87 7.84 0.18
C GLN A 17 5.37 7.82 0.46
N ARG A 18 5.93 6.63 0.74
CA ARG A 18 7.38 6.42 0.87
C ARG A 18 8.11 6.37 -0.48
N SER A 19 7.39 6.06 -1.56
CA SER A 19 7.98 5.89 -2.88
C SER A 19 8.55 7.19 -3.44
N PRO A 20 9.61 7.13 -4.26
CA PRO A 20 10.22 8.33 -4.85
C PRO A 20 9.24 9.12 -5.73
N CYS A 21 8.25 8.45 -6.36
CA CYS A 21 7.23 9.11 -7.19
C CYS A 21 6.38 10.12 -6.41
N VAL A 22 6.01 9.82 -5.17
CA VAL A 22 5.23 10.75 -4.32
C VAL A 22 6.16 11.63 -3.49
N MET A 23 7.20 11.05 -2.89
CA MET A 23 8.06 11.73 -1.93
C MET A 23 8.97 12.77 -2.58
N ILE A 24 9.53 12.48 -3.76
CA ILE A 24 10.47 13.36 -4.47
C ILE A 24 9.74 14.13 -5.57
N GLN A 25 9.04 13.43 -6.46
CA GLN A 25 8.42 14.05 -7.64
C GLN A 25 7.08 14.75 -7.31
N ARG A 26 6.54 14.57 -6.09
CA ARG A 26 5.27 15.17 -5.63
C ARG A 26 4.08 14.89 -6.55
N ASN A 27 4.11 13.77 -7.26
CA ASN A 27 2.96 13.31 -8.03
C ASN A 27 1.87 12.78 -7.08
N SER A 28 0.62 12.78 -7.53
CA SER A 28 -0.45 12.14 -6.78
C SER A 28 -0.25 10.61 -6.77
N PRO A 29 -0.63 9.90 -5.70
CA PRO A 29 -0.49 8.44 -5.64
C PRO A 29 -1.22 7.72 -6.78
N GLN A 30 -2.37 8.25 -7.22
CA GLN A 30 -3.09 7.72 -8.39
C GLN A 30 -2.27 7.85 -9.67
N LYS A 31 -1.68 9.03 -9.91
CA LYS A 31 -0.86 9.27 -11.08
C LYS A 31 0.35 8.34 -11.14
N CYS A 32 0.98 8.06 -10.00
CA CYS A 32 2.10 7.11 -9.92
C CYS A 32 1.72 5.68 -10.38
N ILE A 33 0.44 5.31 -10.28
CA ILE A 33 -0.09 3.99 -10.64
C ILE A 33 -0.64 3.97 -12.06
N ASP A 34 -1.34 5.03 -12.44
CA ASP A 34 -2.02 5.10 -13.74
C ASP A 34 -1.02 5.34 -14.88
N ASP A 35 0.06 6.10 -14.61
CA ASP A 35 1.10 6.36 -15.60
C ASP A 35 2.09 5.18 -15.71
N PRO A 36 2.19 4.52 -16.88
CA PRO A 36 3.06 3.36 -17.06
C PRO A 36 4.55 3.69 -17.00
N ASN A 37 4.92 4.96 -17.20
CA ASN A 37 6.30 5.41 -17.05
C ASN A 37 6.70 5.51 -15.57
N LEU A 38 5.81 6.09 -14.74
CA LEU A 38 6.04 6.24 -13.30
C LEU A 38 5.89 4.91 -12.56
N SER A 39 5.02 4.02 -13.04
CA SER A 39 4.80 2.70 -12.45
C SER A 39 6.01 1.77 -12.54
N LYS A 40 6.92 1.98 -13.51
CA LYS A 40 8.16 1.20 -13.62
C LYS A 40 9.15 1.51 -12.50
N ASP A 41 9.11 2.74 -11.99
CA ASP A 41 9.96 3.20 -10.90
C ASP A 41 9.38 2.86 -9.52
N LEU A 42 8.20 2.22 -9.46
CA LEU A 42 7.61 1.76 -8.21
C LEU A 42 8.31 0.51 -7.69
N PRO A 43 8.62 0.44 -6.39
CA PRO A 43 9.13 -0.76 -5.77
C PRO A 43 8.16 -1.94 -5.89
N GLU A 44 8.71 -3.15 -6.04
CA GLU A 44 7.95 -4.40 -6.14
C GLU A 44 7.02 -4.62 -4.95
N LEU A 45 7.44 -4.19 -3.76
CA LEU A 45 6.57 -4.12 -2.57
C LEU A 45 5.25 -3.42 -2.83
N CYS A 46 5.30 -2.22 -3.41
CA CYS A 46 4.09 -1.42 -3.59
C CYS A 46 3.14 -2.09 -4.59
N ILE A 47 3.70 -2.75 -5.61
CA ILE A 47 2.94 -3.56 -6.58
C ILE A 47 2.31 -4.77 -5.87
N ALA A 48 3.04 -5.47 -5.01
CA ALA A 48 2.54 -6.61 -4.24
C ALA A 48 1.41 -6.20 -3.28
N GLN A 49 1.57 -5.09 -2.55
CA GLN A 49 0.53 -4.54 -1.68
C GLN A 49 -0.71 -4.14 -2.48
N MET A 50 -0.52 -3.55 -3.67
CA MET A 50 -1.63 -3.19 -4.54
C MET A 50 -2.40 -4.40 -5.05
N LYS A 51 -1.69 -5.46 -5.44
CA LYS A 51 -2.29 -6.74 -5.81
C LYS A 51 -3.15 -7.29 -4.66
N ALA A 52 -2.62 -7.29 -3.43
CA ALA A 52 -3.36 -7.72 -2.25
C ALA A 52 -4.63 -6.88 -2.00
N PHE A 53 -4.56 -5.56 -2.21
CA PHE A 53 -5.73 -4.68 -2.11
C PHE A 53 -6.78 -4.97 -3.18
N LEU A 54 -6.36 -5.18 -4.44
CA LEU A 54 -7.26 -5.52 -5.54
C LEU A 54 -7.93 -6.88 -5.32
N ASP A 55 -7.18 -7.88 -4.83
CA ASP A 55 -7.72 -9.19 -4.52
C ASP A 55 -8.71 -9.14 -3.35
N CYS A 56 -8.44 -8.32 -2.34
CA CYS A 56 -9.42 -8.03 -1.29
C CYS A 56 -10.70 -7.41 -1.86
N LYS A 57 -10.58 -6.38 -2.71
CA LYS A 57 -11.73 -5.70 -3.32
C LYS A 57 -12.53 -6.65 -4.22
N ARG A 58 -11.85 -7.52 -4.98
CA ARG A 58 -12.49 -8.58 -5.76
C ARG A 58 -13.25 -9.55 -4.87
N GLY A 59 -12.65 -9.98 -3.75
CA GLY A 59 -13.32 -10.83 -2.75
C GLY A 59 -14.52 -10.17 -2.08
N MET A 60 -14.55 -8.83 -2.00
CA MET A 60 -15.74 -8.11 -1.56
C MET A 60 -16.83 -8.10 -2.64
N VAL A 61 -16.53 -8.03 -3.94
CA VAL A 61 -17.58 -8.01 -4.97
C VAL A 61 -18.08 -9.44 -5.29
N ASP A 62 -17.18 -10.41 -5.30
CA ASP A 62 -17.48 -11.82 -5.57
C ASP A 62 -17.99 -12.53 -4.31
N MET A 63 -19.30 -12.77 -4.25
CA MET A 63 -19.97 -13.44 -3.13
C MET A 63 -19.44 -14.86 -2.88
N THR A 64 -18.92 -15.54 -3.90
CA THR A 64 -18.37 -16.91 -3.76
C THR A 64 -17.06 -16.95 -2.97
N LYS A 65 -16.37 -15.80 -2.87
CA LYS A 65 -15.11 -15.64 -2.13
C LYS A 65 -15.36 -15.22 -0.68
N ARG A 66 -16.49 -14.55 -0.38
CA ARG A 66 -16.86 -14.14 0.98
C ARG A 66 -17.09 -15.32 1.94
N MET A 67 -17.62 -16.44 1.44
CA MET A 67 -17.98 -17.60 2.26
C MET A 67 -16.81 -18.52 2.61
N ARG A 68 -15.67 -18.44 1.90
CA ARG A 68 -14.52 -19.35 2.11
C ARG A 68 -13.61 -18.95 3.28
N GLY A 69 -13.97 -17.95 4.08
CA GLY A 69 -13.29 -17.62 5.33
C GLY A 69 -11.90 -16.97 5.23
N ASN A 70 -11.28 -16.89 4.05
CA ASN A 70 -9.96 -16.29 3.87
C ASN A 70 -10.00 -14.79 3.52
N ALA A 71 -11.01 -14.07 4.04
CA ALA A 71 -11.12 -12.65 3.78
C ALA A 71 -10.25 -11.86 4.78
N PRO A 72 -9.45 -10.87 4.34
CA PRO A 72 -8.64 -10.10 5.26
C PRO A 72 -9.51 -9.33 6.25
N LEU A 73 -9.14 -9.43 7.52
CA LEU A 73 -9.73 -8.67 8.61
C LEU A 73 -9.01 -7.32 8.70
N SER A 74 -9.76 -6.25 8.93
CA SER A 74 -9.18 -4.98 9.32
C SER A 74 -8.90 -5.00 10.81
N THR A 75 -7.61 -5.05 11.13
CA THR A 75 -7.03 -5.05 12.48
C THR A 75 -6.65 -3.64 12.94
N GLY A 76 -6.59 -2.67 12.02
CA GLY A 76 -6.13 -1.31 12.31
C GLY A 76 -4.61 -1.20 12.45
N LYS A 77 -3.86 -2.25 12.10
CA LYS A 77 -2.39 -2.31 12.23
C LYS A 77 -1.66 -1.11 11.60
N TYR A 78 -2.20 -0.57 10.52
CA TYR A 78 -1.58 0.51 9.74
C TYR A 78 -2.16 1.89 10.06
N ASP A 79 -3.07 2.00 11.02
CA ASP A 79 -3.84 3.21 11.26
C ASP A 79 -2.97 4.34 11.80
N GLU A 80 -2.18 4.08 12.84
CA GLU A 80 -1.25 5.07 13.39
C GLU A 80 -0.20 5.50 12.39
N GLN A 81 0.36 4.55 11.63
CA GLN A 81 1.36 4.86 10.60
C GLN A 81 0.77 5.76 9.52
N TYR A 82 -0.40 5.42 8.98
CA TYR A 82 -1.10 6.21 7.98
C TYR A 82 -1.39 7.63 8.50
N GLU A 83 -1.91 7.75 9.71
CA GLU A 83 -2.22 9.05 10.33
C GLU A 83 -0.98 9.92 10.53
N ASN A 84 0.15 9.34 10.95
CA ASN A 84 1.41 10.06 11.13
C ASN A 84 1.97 10.57 9.81
N LEU A 85 1.94 9.74 8.77
CA LEU A 85 2.35 10.13 7.42
C LEU A 85 1.44 11.24 6.86
N CYS A 86 0.12 11.16 7.06
CA CYS A 86 -0.82 12.21 6.62
C CYS A 86 -0.64 13.53 7.39
N LYS A 87 -0.25 13.48 8.67
CA LYS A 87 0.00 14.67 9.50
C LYS A 87 1.38 15.30 9.25
N GLY A 88 2.18 14.74 8.35
CA GLY A 88 3.54 15.22 8.08
C GLY A 88 4.54 14.91 9.20
N LYS A 89 4.20 14.00 10.11
CA LYS A 89 5.08 13.58 11.22
C LYS A 89 6.01 12.48 10.74
N PHE A 90 6.91 12.79 9.81
CA PHE A 90 7.86 11.82 9.28
C PHE A 90 9.12 12.50 8.72
N ASP A 91 10.24 11.78 8.76
CA ASP A 91 11.49 12.20 8.14
C ASP A 91 11.63 11.57 6.74
N PRO A 92 11.68 12.38 5.65
CA PRO A 92 11.72 11.89 4.27
C PRO A 92 12.81 10.86 3.99
N ARG A 93 14.02 11.09 4.52
CA ARG A 93 15.18 10.23 4.28
C ARG A 93 15.01 8.88 4.96
N GLU A 94 14.49 8.87 6.19
CA GLU A 94 14.25 7.63 6.93
C GLU A 94 13.15 6.79 6.29
N GLU A 95 12.05 7.42 5.87
CA GLU A 95 10.92 6.71 5.28
C GLU A 95 11.27 6.10 3.91
N MET A 96 12.10 6.78 3.10
CA MET A 96 12.64 6.18 1.87
C MET A 96 13.59 5.01 2.16
N HIS A 97 14.52 5.17 3.12
CA HIS A 97 15.42 4.08 3.50
C HIS A 97 14.66 2.86 4.03
N LYS A 98 13.60 3.07 4.84
CA LYS A 98 12.71 1.99 5.29
C LYS A 98 12.07 1.25 4.12
N LEU A 99 11.65 1.98 3.07
CA LEU A 99 11.08 1.35 1.88
C LEU A 99 12.10 0.48 1.16
N ASP A 100 13.34 0.95 1.00
CA ASP A 100 14.41 0.20 0.35
C ASP A 100 14.76 -1.09 1.11
N VAL A 101 14.87 -1.01 2.44
CA VAL A 101 15.12 -2.17 3.31
C VAL A 101 13.98 -3.18 3.18
N LEU A 102 12.74 -2.74 3.29
CA LEU A 102 11.57 -3.62 3.15
C LEU A 102 11.53 -4.25 1.75
N ASN A 103 11.91 -3.50 0.71
CA ASN A 103 11.85 -3.98 -0.68
C ASN A 103 12.91 -5.03 -0.93
N SER A 104 14.05 -4.91 -0.25
CA SER A 104 15.14 -5.87 -0.33
C SER A 104 14.76 -7.18 0.37
N GLN A 105 14.14 -7.10 1.55
CA GLN A 105 13.66 -8.27 2.31
C GLN A 105 12.59 -9.09 1.60
N GLN A 106 11.90 -8.51 0.61
CA GLN A 106 10.85 -9.21 -0.13
C GLN A 106 11.38 -9.96 -1.37
N LYS A 107 12.65 -9.75 -1.73
CA LYS A 107 13.31 -10.41 -2.86
C LYS A 107 13.98 -11.73 -2.50
N ASP A 108 14.18 -12.00 -1.21
CA ASP A 108 14.64 -13.28 -0.65
C ASP A 108 13.46 -14.24 -0.39
#